data_AF-A0A9E3NGR5-F1
#
_entry.id   AF-A0A9E3NGR5-F1
#
_cell.length_a   1.000
_cell.length_b   1.000
_cell.length_c   1.000
_cell.angle_alpha   90.00
_cell.angle_beta   90.00
_cell.angle_gamma   90.00
#
_symmetry.space_group_name_H-M   'P 1'
#
loop_
_entity.id
_entity.type
_entity.pdbx_description
1 polymer ?
#
loop_
_entity_poly.entity_id
_entity_poly.type
_entity_poly.pdbx_seq_one_letter_code
_entity_poly.pdbx_strand_id
1 'polypeptide(L)'
;MIKTTRILIISLLLFNGISACFGGYRLISKPDGSGLDMPVSFLEHTPFSNYLIPGIVLFVANGLLSLVVAFFVITKAVHLR
;
A
#
# COMPACT_ATOMS: atom_id res chain seq x y z
N MET A 1 4.59 -26.07 -9.23
CA MET A 1 4.82 -24.65 -9.60
C MET A 1 3.69 -23.72 -9.17
N ILE A 2 2.42 -23.94 -9.57
CA ILE A 2 1.29 -23.01 -9.33
C ILE A 2 1.00 -22.72 -7.83
N LYS A 3 1.19 -23.70 -6.93
CA LYS A 3 0.96 -23.51 -5.48
C LYS A 3 1.97 -22.54 -4.85
N THR A 4 3.25 -22.68 -5.17
CA THR A 4 4.33 -21.81 -4.65
C THR A 4 4.17 -20.38 -5.14
N THR A 5 3.90 -20.19 -6.44
CA THR A 5 3.63 -18.86 -7.01
C THR A 5 2.44 -18.19 -6.33
N ARG A 6 1.37 -18.93 -6.03
CA ARG A 6 0.20 -18.39 -5.36
C ARG A 6 0.50 -17.92 -3.94
N ILE A 7 1.24 -18.72 -3.16
CA ILE A 7 1.66 -18.33 -1.80
C ILE A 7 2.50 -17.07 -1.87
N LEU A 8 3.46 -17.01 -2.80
CA LEU A 8 4.30 -15.83 -2.99
C LEU A 8 3.47 -14.57 -3.31
N ILE A 9 2.51 -14.68 -4.24
CA ILE A 9 1.61 -13.56 -4.60
C ILE A 9 0.83 -13.07 -3.37
N ILE A 10 0.24 -13.98 -2.59
CA ILE A 10 -0.51 -13.62 -1.39
C ILE A 10 0.41 -12.92 -0.38
N SER A 11 1.61 -13.45 -0.14
CA SER A 11 2.58 -12.85 0.77
C SER A 11 2.99 -11.45 0.33
N LEU A 12 3.27 -11.24 -0.96
CA LEU A 12 3.64 -9.94 -1.50
C LEU A 12 2.48 -8.94 -1.42
N LEU A 13 1.25 -9.36 -1.72
CA LEU A 13 0.07 -8.50 -1.62
C LEU A 13 -0.23 -8.09 -0.18
N LEU A 14 -0.11 -9.00 0.78
CA LEU A 14 -0.31 -8.68 2.19
C LEU A 14 0.80 -7.77 2.70
N PHE A 15 2.06 -8.05 2.38
CA PHE A 15 3.19 -7.20 2.74
C PHE A 15 3.03 -5.78 2.18
N ASN A 16 2.77 -5.65 0.88
CA ASN A 16 2.54 -4.37 0.22
C ASN A 16 1.31 -3.65 0.79
N GLY A 17 0.19 -4.36 0.93
CA GLY A 17 -1.07 -3.79 1.41
C GLY A 17 -0.96 -3.24 2.83
N ILE A 18 -0.38 -4.01 3.76
CA ILE A 18 -0.20 -3.60 5.15
C ILE A 18 0.78 -2.42 5.26
N SER A 19 1.94 -2.52 4.61
CA SER A 19 2.96 -1.47 4.67
C SER A 19 2.50 -0.17 4.00
N ALA A 20 1.80 -0.24 2.87
CA ALA A 20 1.25 0.93 2.18
C ALA A 20 0.08 1.56 2.95
N CYS A 21 -0.79 0.78 3.61
CA CYS A 21 -1.78 1.31 4.53
C CYS A 21 -1.12 2.04 5.70
N PHE A 22 -0.09 1.45 6.31
CA PHE A 22 0.62 2.09 7.42
C PHE A 22 1.33 3.39 6.97
N GLY A 23 2.11 3.33 5.90
CA GLY A 23 2.84 4.48 5.37
C GLY A 23 1.89 5.58 4.87
N GLY A 24 0.87 5.21 4.11
CA GLY A 24 -0.17 6.12 3.65
C GLY A 24 -0.90 6.82 4.79
N TYR A 25 -1.29 6.08 5.84
CA TYR A 25 -1.93 6.66 7.03
C TYR A 25 -1.01 7.68 7.74
N ARG A 26 0.29 7.37 7.87
CA ARG A 26 1.26 8.30 8.47
C ARG A 26 1.41 9.58 7.66
N LEU A 27 1.45 9.49 6.34
CA LEU A 27 1.51 10.66 5.45
C LEU A 27 0.21 11.46 5.42
N ILE A 28 -0.95 10.81 5.56
CA ILE A 28 -2.24 11.51 5.68
C ILE A 28 -2.33 12.25 7.03
N SER A 29 -1.92 11.59 8.11
CA SER A 29 -1.98 12.15 9.47
C SER A 29 -0.95 13.26 9.69
N LYS A 30 0.22 13.16 9.04
CA LYS A 30 1.31 14.13 9.07
C LYS A 30 1.77 14.44 7.64
N PRO A 31 1.05 15.31 6.92
CA PRO A 31 1.34 15.65 5.53
C PRO A 31 2.68 16.36 5.32
N ASP A 32 3.28 16.92 6.37
CA ASP A 32 4.61 17.50 6.35
C ASP A 32 5.74 16.44 6.24
N GLY A 33 5.39 15.15 6.24
CA GLY A 33 6.34 14.04 6.12
C GLY A 33 7.04 13.66 7.43
N SER A 34 6.82 14.42 8.51
CA SER A 34 7.37 14.14 9.85
C SER A 34 6.87 12.82 10.45
N GLY A 35 5.82 12.22 9.86
CA GLY A 35 5.33 10.90 10.24
C GLY A 35 6.28 9.75 9.86
N LEU A 36 7.16 9.95 8.88
CA LEU A 36 8.08 8.96 8.32
C LEU A 36 9.51 9.52 8.13
N ASP A 37 9.83 10.64 8.80
CA ASP A 37 11.10 11.35 8.65
C ASP A 37 11.44 11.72 7.18
N MET A 38 10.39 12.06 6.41
CA MET A 38 10.51 12.45 5.01
C MET A 38 10.49 13.98 4.87
N PRO A 39 11.49 14.60 4.26
CA PRO A 39 11.51 16.04 4.03
C PRO A 39 10.61 16.41 2.85
N VAL A 40 9.80 17.47 3.01
CA VAL A 40 8.97 18.04 1.94
C VAL A 40 9.76 18.45 0.69
N SER A 41 11.08 18.63 0.79
CA SER A 41 11.95 18.90 -0.37
C SER A 41 11.95 17.76 -1.40
N PHE A 42 11.56 16.54 -1.05
CA PHE A 42 11.38 15.47 -2.05
C PHE A 42 10.20 15.73 -2.99
N LEU A 43 9.33 16.68 -2.64
CA LEU A 43 8.23 17.12 -3.49
C LEU A 43 8.60 18.34 -4.35
N GLU A 44 9.84 18.84 -4.26
CA GLU A 44 10.34 19.87 -5.18
C GLU A 44 10.17 19.40 -6.63
N HIS A 45 9.69 20.30 -7.50
CA HIS A 45 9.33 20.01 -8.89
C HIS A 45 8.13 19.07 -9.10
N THR A 46 7.37 18.76 -8.05
CA THR A 46 6.07 18.08 -8.16
C THR A 46 4.92 19.10 -8.02
N PRO A 47 3.69 18.76 -8.45
CA PRO A 47 2.53 19.63 -8.23
C PRO A 47 2.01 19.59 -6.77
N PHE A 48 2.67 18.86 -5.86
CA PHE A 48 2.20 18.66 -4.49
C PHE A 48 2.99 19.52 -3.51
N SER A 49 2.28 20.26 -2.66
CA SER A 49 2.89 21.06 -1.58
C SER A 49 3.17 20.24 -0.31
N ASN A 50 2.56 19.05 -0.18
CA ASN A 50 2.72 18.16 0.97
C ASN A 50 2.34 16.72 0.58
N TYR A 51 2.52 15.77 1.51
CA TYR A 51 2.29 14.34 1.28
C TYR A 51 0.83 13.89 1.43
N LEU A 52 -0.14 14.79 1.59
CA LEU A 52 -1.54 14.38 1.78
C LEU A 52 -2.07 13.59 0.58
N ILE A 53 -1.97 14.16 -0.63
CA ILE A 53 -2.45 13.52 -1.85
C ILE A 53 -1.63 12.25 -2.16
N PRO A 54 -0.29 12.28 -2.15
CA PRO A 54 0.52 11.06 -2.25
C PRO A 54 0.15 9.99 -1.22
N GLY A 55 -0.10 10.38 0.03
CA GLY A 55 -0.48 9.51 1.14
C GLY A 55 -1.84 8.83 0.92
N ILE A 56 -2.84 9.56 0.40
CA ILE A 56 -4.14 8.99 0.03
C ILE A 56 -3.99 7.95 -1.08
N VAL A 57 -3.23 8.27 -2.12
CA VAL A 57 -2.98 7.32 -3.23
C VAL A 57 -2.23 6.08 -2.72
N LEU A 58 -1.23 6.25 -1.86
CA LEU A 58 -0.51 5.15 -1.24
C LEU A 58 -1.44 4.28 -0.37
N PHE A 59 -2.28 4.91 0.47
CA PHE A 59 -3.20 4.21 1.35
C PHE A 59 -4.28 3.44 0.58
N VAL A 60 -4.92 4.08 -0.40
CA VAL A 60 -6.07 3.50 -1.10
C VAL A 60 -5.63 2.59 -2.24
N ALA A 61 -4.87 3.13 -3.20
CA ALA A 61 -4.55 2.41 -4.42
C ALA A 61 -3.55 1.28 -4.19
N ASN A 62 -2.55 1.51 -3.33
CA ASN A 62 -1.55 0.48 -3.03
C ASN A 62 -1.93 -0.33 -1.77
N GLY A 63 -2.42 0.32 -0.72
CA GLY A 63 -2.82 -0.35 0.51
C GLY A 63 -4.11 -1.17 0.35
N LEU A 64 -5.26 -0.48 0.39
CA LEU A 64 -6.58 -1.11 0.42
C LEU A 64 -6.83 -2.02 -0.78
N LEU A 65 -6.53 -1.58 -2.01
CA LEU A 65 -6.76 -2.44 -3.17
C LEU A 65 -5.88 -3.70 -3.16
N SER A 66 -4.63 -3.64 -2.70
CA SER A 66 -3.80 -4.85 -2.58
C SER A 66 -4.37 -5.83 -1.56
N LEU A 67 -4.92 -5.33 -0.43
CA LEU A 67 -5.56 -6.17 0.57
C LEU A 67 -6.85 -6.80 0.05
N VAL A 68 -7.64 -6.05 -0.73
CA VAL A 68 -8.85 -6.58 -1.41
C VAL A 68 -8.47 -7.67 -2.41
N VAL A 69 -7.43 -7.46 -3.22
CA VAL A 69 -6.93 -8.48 -4.15
C VAL A 69 -6.42 -9.71 -3.39
N ALA A 70 -5.66 -9.53 -2.30
CA ALA A 70 -5.20 -10.64 -1.46
C ALA A 70 -6.39 -11.46 -0.94
N PHE A 71 -7.43 -10.80 -0.45
CA PHE A 71 -8.67 -11.43 0.02
C PHE A 71 -9.35 -12.26 -1.08
N PHE A 72 -9.48 -11.71 -2.29
CA PHE A 72 -10.06 -12.45 -3.42
C PHE A 72 -9.20 -13.64 -3.85
N VAL A 73 -7.87 -13.50 -3.84
CA VAL A 73 -6.95 -14.60 -4.19
C VAL A 73 -7.04 -15.73 -3.17
N ILE A 74 -7.15 -15.41 -1.87
CA ILE A 74 -7.31 -16.38 -0.79
C ILE A 74 -8.67 -17.08 -0.89
N THR A 75 -9.77 -16.33 -0.99
CA THR A 75 -11.13 -16.91 -1.03
C THR A 75 -11.36 -17.76 -2.28
N LYS A 76 -10.90 -17.32 -3.46
CA LYS A 76 -10.97 -18.13 -4.68
C LYS A 76 -10.11 -19.39 -4.61
N ALA A 77 -8.99 -19.35 -3.88
CA ALA A 77 -8.15 -20.52 -3.67
C ALA A 77 -8.80 -21.58 -2.77
N VAL A 78 -9.68 -21.17 -1.86
CA VAL A 78 -10.46 -22.07 -1.00
C VAL A 78 -11.58 -22.76 -1.79
N HIS A 79 -12.24 -22.06 -2.72
CA HIS A 79 -13.37 -22.61 -3.47
C HIS A 79 -12.98 -23.61 -4.58
N LEU A 80 -11.73 -23.63 -5.03
CA LEU A 80 -11.21 -24.51 -6.09
C LEU A 80 -10.36 -25.68 -5.56
N ARG A 81 -10.34 -25.89 -4.24
CA ARG A 81 -9.72 -27.05 -3.58
C ARG A 81 -10.80 -28.02 -3.14
#